data_AF-A0A430EHM2-F1
#
_entry.id   AF-A0A430EHM2-F1
#
_cell.length_a   1.000
_cell.length_b   1.000
_cell.length_c   1.000
_cell.angle_alpha   90.00
_cell.angle_beta   90.00
_cell.angle_gamma   90.00
#
_symmetry.space_group_name_H-M   'P 1'
#
loop_
_entity.id
_entity.type
_entity.pdbx_description
1 polymer ?
#
loop_
_entity_poly.entity_id
_entity_poly.type
_entity_poly.pdbx_seq_one_letter_code
_entity_poly.pdbx_strand_id
1 'polypeptide(L)' 'MTLYAPERGEVMIESPAYCNDRAREHREAAEATPLTNVRQKHLQAADTWERMAARKPTLSRHLDTPAEDGSSE' A
#
# COMPACT_ATOMS: atom_id res chain seq x y z
N MET A 1 -10.64 34.43 -2.86
CA MET A 1 -9.81 34.27 -1.64
C MET A 1 -9.41 32.80 -1.59
N THR A 2 -8.14 32.52 -1.86
CA THR A 2 -7.59 31.16 -1.94
C THR A 2 -7.27 30.63 -0.54
N LEU A 3 -7.31 29.30 -0.39
CA LEU A 3 -6.64 28.47 0.63
C LEU A 3 -7.37 28.27 1.97
N TYR A 4 -7.93 27.08 2.18
CA TYR A 4 -7.32 25.99 2.98
C TYR A 4 -8.37 24.88 3.14
N ALA A 5 -8.21 23.77 2.41
CA ALA A 5 -8.84 22.51 2.78
C ALA A 5 -7.78 21.68 3.52
N PRO A 6 -7.75 21.67 4.87
CA PRO A 6 -7.34 20.46 5.57
C PRO A 6 -8.50 19.46 5.36
N GLU A 7 -8.28 18.25 4.86
CA GLU A 7 -7.95 17.10 5.67
C GLU A 7 -7.19 16.10 4.77
N ARG A 8 -5.87 16.28 4.61
CA ARG A 8 -5.00 15.14 4.34
C ARG A 8 -4.78 14.43 5.67
N GLY A 9 -5.74 13.63 6.09
CA GLY A 9 -5.75 13.09 7.45
C GLY A 9 -6.40 11.74 7.66
N GLU A 10 -7.17 11.21 6.70
CA GLU A 10 -7.56 9.80 6.78
C GLU A 10 -6.40 8.96 6.26
N VAL A 11 -5.65 8.39 7.20
CA VAL A 11 -4.83 7.19 7.00
C VAL A 11 -5.81 6.09 6.60
N MET A 12 -6.24 6.11 5.34
CA MET A 12 -6.85 4.95 4.73
C MET A 12 -5.84 3.83 4.92
N ILE A 13 -6.23 2.78 5.61
CA ILE A 13 -5.55 1.50 5.51
C ILE A 13 -5.71 1.12 4.04
N GLU A 14 -4.81 1.60 3.17
CA GLU A 14 -4.81 1.46 1.71
C GLU A 14 -5.25 0.06 1.30
N SER A 15 -6.52 -0.10 0.92
CA SER A 15 -7.07 -1.41 0.58
C SER A 15 -6.13 -2.13 -0.40
N PRO A 16 -6.00 -3.47 -0.36
CA PRO A 16 -5.20 -4.19 -1.35
C PRO A 16 -5.51 -3.76 -2.80
N ALA A 17 -6.77 -3.39 -3.09
CA ALA A 17 -7.16 -2.81 -4.37
C ALA A 17 -6.45 -1.48 -4.68
N TYR A 18 -6.42 -0.55 -3.72
CA TYR A 18 -5.70 0.73 -3.86
C TYR A 18 -4.20 0.51 -4.10
N CYS A 19 -3.57 -0.37 -3.33
CA CYS A 19 -2.16 -0.70 -3.52
C CYS A 19 -1.89 -1.29 -4.92
N ASN A 20 -2.77 -2.16 -5.42
CA ASN A 20 -2.66 -2.71 -6.77
C ASN A 20 -2.83 -1.62 -7.85
N ASP A 21 -3.77 -0.70 -7.67
CA ASP A 21 -3.97 0.42 -8.60
C ASP A 21 -2.74 1.32 -8.66
N ARG A 22 -2.16 1.67 -7.51
CA ARG A 22 -0.91 2.46 -7.44
C ARG A 22 0.28 1.73 -8.08
N ALA A 23 0.37 0.41 -7.90
CA ALA A 23 1.40 -0.39 -8.56
C ALA A 23 1.28 -0.31 -10.09
N ARG A 24 0.07 -0.41 -10.62
CA ARG A 24 -0.21 -0.28 -12.06
C ARG A 24 0.15 1.12 -12.59
N GLU A 25 -0.28 2.19 -11.92
CA GLU A 25 0.06 3.56 -12.30
C GLU A 25 1.57 3.77 -12.41
N HIS A 26 2.33 3.22 -11.46
CA HIS A 26 3.79 3.30 -11.48
C HIS A 26 4.42 2.46 -12.60
N ARG A 27 3.84 1.32 -13.00
CA ARG A 27 4.32 0.57 -14.17
C ARG A 27 4.07 1.33 -15.47
N GLU A 28 2.88 1.88 -15.64
CA GLU A 28 2.54 2.70 -16.81
C GLU A 28 3.47 3.92 -16.92
N ALA A 29 3.75 4.58 -15.79
CA ALA A 29 4.73 5.66 -15.73
C ALA A 29 6.15 5.20 -16.08
N ALA A 30 6.55 3.99 -15.65
CA ALA A 30 7.85 3.41 -16.01
C ALA A 30 7.98 3.15 -17.51
N GLU A 31 6.91 2.68 -18.16
CA GLU A 31 6.87 2.44 -19.61
C GLU A 31 6.91 3.74 -20.41
N ALA A 32 6.23 4.78 -19.93
CA ALA A 32 6.26 6.11 -20.54
C ALA A 32 7.57 6.88 -20.30
N THR A 33 8.45 6.38 -19.41
CA THR A 33 9.69 7.07 -19.03
C THR A 33 10.91 6.56 -19.81
N PRO A 34 11.50 7.36 -20.71
CA PRO A 34 12.69 6.96 -21.47
C PRO A 34 13.97 7.00 -20.64
N LEU A 35 14.02 7.80 -19.57
CA LEU A 35 15.19 7.90 -18.70
C LEU A 35 15.28 6.69 -17.76
N THR A 36 16.27 5.83 -18.00
CA THR A 36 16.50 4.58 -17.25
C THR A 36 16.44 4.76 -15.73
N ASN A 37 17.10 5.79 -15.19
CA ASN A 37 17.13 6.03 -13.73
C ASN A 37 15.75 6.37 -13.16
N VAL A 38 14.93 7.11 -13.91
CA VAL A 38 13.58 7.49 -13.48
C VAL A 38 12.63 6.31 -13.66
N ARG A 39 12.78 5.55 -14.75
CA ARG A 39 12.07 4.29 -14.99
C ARG A 39 12.31 3.28 -13.86
N GLN A 40 13.55 3.10 -13.43
CA GLN A 40 13.89 2.19 -12.33
C GLN A 40 13.23 2.61 -11.01
N LYS A 41 13.17 3.91 -10.71
CA LYS A 41 12.45 4.40 -9.53
C LYS A 41 10.96 4.10 -9.59
N HIS A 42 10.34 4.24 -10.76
CA HIS A 42 8.93 3.87 -10.95
C HIS A 42 8.71 2.36 -10.77
N LEU A 43 9.58 1.52 -11.29
CA LEU A 43 9.51 0.06 -11.06
C LEU A 43 9.67 -0.31 -9.59
N GLN A 44 10.64 0.30 -8.89
CA GLN A 44 10.83 0.09 -7.44
C GLN A 44 9.59 0.51 -6.63
N ALA A 45 8.96 1.62 -7.01
CA ALA A 45 7.72 2.07 -6.40
C ALA A 45 6.58 1.07 -6.64
N ALA A 46 6.42 0.58 -7.88
CA ALA A 46 5.42 -0.42 -8.22
C ALA A 46 5.58 -1.69 -7.38
N ASP A 47 6.80 -2.24 -7.28
CA ASP A 47 7.09 -3.42 -6.46
C ASP A 47 6.76 -3.20 -4.98
N THR A 48 7.02 -1.99 -4.48
CA THR A 48 6.73 -1.62 -3.09
C THR A 48 5.23 -1.63 -2.83
N TRP A 49 4.43 -1.09 -3.75
CA TRP A 49 2.97 -1.10 -3.67
C TRP A 49 2.39 -2.53 -3.74
N GLU A 50 2.92 -3.39 -4.61
CA GLU A 50 2.48 -4.80 -4.67
C GLU A 50 2.77 -5.55 -3.36
N ARG A 51 3.95 -5.32 -2.77
CA ARG A 51 4.28 -5.91 -1.45
C ARG A 51 3.32 -5.41 -0.37
N MET A 52 2.91 -4.14 -0.42
CA MET A 52 1.92 -3.61 0.52
C MET A 52 0.53 -4.24 0.32
N ALA A 53 0.11 -4.47 -0.93
CA ALA A 53 -1.12 -5.20 -1.25
C ALA A 53 -1.10 -6.63 -0.69
N ALA A 54 0.03 -7.33 -0.83
CA ALA A 54 0.21 -8.71 -0.38
C ALA A 54 0.33 -8.86 1.14
N ARG A 55 0.79 -7.82 1.87
CA ARG A 55 1.01 -7.89 3.33
C ARG A 55 -0.28 -7.82 4.15
N LYS A 56 -1.32 -7.13 3.69
CA LYS A 56 -2.59 -6.97 4.44
C LYS A 56 -3.35 -8.26 4.73
N PRO A 57 -3.52 -9.23 3.80
CA PRO A 57 -4.17 -10.49 4.14
C PRO A 57 -3.40 -11.29 5.21
N THR A 58 -2.09 -11.06 5.34
CA THR A 58 -1.24 -11.76 6.32
C THR A 58 -1.42 -11.18 7.74
N LEU A 59 -1.54 -9.86 7.87
CA LEU A 59 -1.73 -9.22 9.18
C LEU A 59 -3.15 -9.38 9.73
N SER A 60 -4.18 -9.32 8.88
CA SER A 60 -5.56 -9.57 9.33
C SER A 60 -5.74 -10.98 9.90
N ARG A 61 -5.09 -12.00 9.30
CA ARG A 61 -5.18 -13.39 9.78
C ARG A 61 -4.60 -13.60 11.19
N HIS A 62 -3.64 -12.80 11.61
CA HIS A 62 -3.00 -12.94 12.92
C HIS A 62 -3.69 -12.15 14.04
N LEU A 63 -4.54 -11.18 13.72
CA LEU A 63 -5.28 -10.38 14.71
C LEU A 63 -6.59 -11.03 15.16
N ASP A 64 -7.16 -11.94 14.35
CA ASP A 64 -8.36 -12.72 14.69
C ASP A 64 -8.05 -14.03 15.43
N THR A 65 -6.82 -14.23 15.91
CA THR A 65 -6.54 -15.35 16.82
C THR A 65 -6.83 -14.88 18.25
N PRO A 66 -7.98 -15.21 18.86
CA PRO A 66 -8.12 -15.01 20.29
C PRO A 66 -6.99 -15.81 20.95
N ALA A 67 -6.20 -15.13 21.78
CA ALA A 67 -5.38 -15.84 22.73
C ALA A 67 -6.35 -16.65 23.60
N GLU A 68 -6.44 -17.96 23.33
CA GLU A 68 -7.03 -18.92 24.25
C GLU A 68 -6.10 -18.97 25.46
N ASP A 69 -6.19 -17.94 26.31
CA ASP A 69 -5.61 -17.93 27.63
C ASP A 69 -6.49 -18.84 28.48
N GLY A 70 -6.12 -20.13 28.45
CA GLY A 70 -6.57 -21.11 29.41
C GLY A 70 -6.10 -20.71 30.81
N SER A 71 -6.78 -19.75 31.42
CA SER A 71 -6.73 -19.55 32.86
C SER A 71 -7.57 -20.64 33.51
N SER A 72 -6.92 -21.78 33.76
CA SER A 72 -7.36 -22.76 34.76
C SER A 72 -6.87 -22.30 36.12
N GLU A 73 -7.80 -22.06 37.06
CA GLU A 73 -7.64 -22.36 38.49
C GLU A 73 -9.02 -22.42 39.18
#